data_AF-A0A944L1W9-F1
#
_entry.id   AF-A0A944L1W9-F1
#
_cell.length_a   1.000
_cell.length_b   1.000
_cell.length_c   1.000
_cell.angle_alpha   90.00
_cell.angle_beta   90.00
_cell.angle_gamma   90.00
#
_symmetry.space_group_name_H-M   'P 1'
#
loop_
_entity.id
_entity.type
_entity.pdbx_description
1 polymer ?
#
loop_
_entity_poly.entity_id
_entity_poly.type
_entity_poly.pdbx_seq_one_letter_code
_entity_poly.pdbx_strand_id
1 'polypeptide(L)' 'MAGVITASEPSWIAPFAGLSPRCFGKLLTVLRREGADAVRKGRPWSLPLEDRALLVAA' A
#
# COMPACT_ATOMS: atom_id res chain seq x y z
N MET A 1 9.96 4.23 19.56
CA MET A 1 9.46 2.92 19.12
C MET A 1 9.72 2.85 17.62
N ALA A 2 10.63 1.99 17.18
CA ALA A 2 11.25 2.06 15.86
C ALA A 2 10.39 1.44 14.75
N GLY A 3 10.24 2.16 13.64
CA GLY A 3 10.48 1.63 12.29
C GLY A 3 9.43 0.70 11.66
N VAL A 4 8.13 0.96 11.83
CA VAL A 4 7.13 0.30 10.96
C VAL A 4 6.94 1.16 9.71
N ILE A 5 7.37 0.66 8.56
CA ILE A 5 7.10 1.27 7.25
C ILE A 5 5.63 1.03 6.94
N THR A 6 4.85 2.11 6.82
CA THR A 6 3.41 2.06 6.52
C THR A 6 3.04 3.18 5.55
N ALA A 7 2.09 2.88 4.66
CA ALA A 7 1.53 3.86 3.75
C ALA A 7 0.69 4.93 4.44
N SER A 8 0.33 4.73 5.72
CA SER A 8 -0.31 5.74 6.54
C SER A 8 0.62 6.93 6.88
N GLU A 9 1.93 6.75 6.77
CA GLU A 9 2.92 7.81 6.90
C GLU A 9 3.50 8.17 5.50
N PRO A 10 3.08 9.29 4.89
CA PRO A 10 3.39 9.60 3.49
C PRO A 10 4.89 9.82 3.19
N SER A 11 5.70 10.08 4.21
CA SER A 11 7.16 10.23 4.07
C SER A 11 7.83 8.95 3.57
N TRP A 12 7.20 7.78 3.77
CA TRP A 12 7.68 6.49 3.26
C TRP A 12 7.34 6.22 1.80
N ILE A 13 6.32 6.89 1.25
CA ILE A 13 5.83 6.59 -0.10
C ILE A 13 6.87 6.96 -1.16
N ALA A 14 7.47 8.15 -1.07
CA ALA A 14 8.45 8.56 -2.09
C ALA A 14 9.74 7.72 -2.06
N PRO A 15 10.37 7.45 -0.88
CA PRO A 15 11.56 6.60 -0.80
C PRO A 15 11.36 5.17 -1.30
N PHE A 16 10.20 4.57 -1.03
CA PHE A 16 9.97 3.14 -1.33
C PHE A 16 9.19 2.90 -2.62
N ALA A 17 8.25 3.77 -2.99
CA ALA A 17 7.45 3.58 -4.22
C ALA A 17 7.97 4.39 -5.41
N GLY A 18 8.89 5.32 -5.22
CA GLY A 18 9.32 6.26 -6.28
C GLY A 18 8.18 7.18 -6.77
N LEU A 19 7.07 7.24 -6.03
CA LEU A 19 5.88 8.00 -6.38
C LEU A 19 5.64 9.10 -5.36
N SER A 20 5.10 10.24 -5.81
CA SER A 20 4.49 11.18 -4.87
C SER A 20 3.30 10.52 -4.16
N PRO A 21 2.95 10.92 -2.92
CA PRO A 21 1.77 10.41 -2.22
C PRO A 21 0.47 10.52 -3.04
N ARG A 22 0.35 11.58 -3.85
CA ARG A 22 -0.78 11.79 -4.77
C ARG A 22 -0.81 10.76 -5.90
N CYS A 23 0.33 10.47 -6.53
CA CYS A 23 0.41 9.46 -7.59
C CYS A 23 0.15 8.06 -7.03
N PHE A 24 0.66 7.77 -5.82
CA PHE A 24 0.40 6.51 -5.13
C PHE A 24 -1.09 6.33 -4.81
N GLY A 25 -1.79 7.37 -4.35
CA GLY A 25 -3.25 7.31 -4.16
C GLY A 25 -4.04 7.02 -5.45
N LYS A 26 -3.58 7.52 -6.60
CA LYS A 26 -4.16 7.18 -7.90
C LYS A 26 -3.94 5.72 -8.26
N LEU A 27 -2.73 5.20 -8.05
CA LEU A 27 -2.41 3.78 -8.25
C LEU A 27 -3.32 2.89 -7.41
N LEU A 28 -3.45 3.17 -6.11
CA LEU A 28 -4.33 2.43 -5.21
C LEU A 28 -5.79 2.44 -5.66
N THR A 29 -6.26 3.57 -6.20
CA THR A 29 -7.62 3.68 -6.76
C THR A 29 -7.82 2.72 -7.93
N VAL A 30 -6.84 2.64 -8.84
CA VAL A 30 -6.87 1.69 -9.98
C VAL A 30 -6.83 0.25 -9.46
N LEU A 31 -5.91 -0.06 -8.54
CA LEU A 31 -5.76 -1.41 -7.96
C LEU A 31 -7.04 -1.88 -7.27
N ARG A 32 -7.75 -1.02 -6.54
CA ARG A 32 -9.05 -1.37 -5.94
C ARG A 32 -10.10 -1.67 -6.99
N ARG A 33 -10.15 -0.89 -8.08
CA ARG A 33 -11.08 -1.15 -9.21
C ARG A 33 -10.81 -2.49 -9.89
N GLU A 34 -9.54 -2.87 -10.01
CA GLU A 34 -9.11 -4.18 -10.53
C GLU A 34 -9.25 -5.32 -9.52
N GLY A 35 -9.78 -5.07 -8.31
CA GLY A 35 -10.04 -6.10 -7.31
C GLY A 35 -8.81 -6.55 -6.51
N ALA A 36 -7.72 -5.78 -6.49
CA ALA A 36 -6.52 -6.09 -5.71
C ALA A 36 -6.76 -6.12 -4.18
N ASP A 37 -7.84 -5.48 -3.73
CA ASP A 37 -8.27 -5.49 -2.33
C ASP A 37 -9.24 -6.63 -1.97
N ALA A 38 -9.54 -7.54 -2.90
CA ALA A 38 -10.43 -8.64 -2.62
C ALA A 38 -9.86 -9.52 -1.48
N VAL A 39 -10.62 -9.64 -0.39
CA VAL A 39 -10.28 -10.49 0.75
C VAL A 39 -10.22 -11.94 0.28
N ARG A 40 -9.02 -12.51 0.21
CA ARG A 40 -8.86 -13.95 -0.07
C ARG A 40 -9.33 -14.73 1.16
N LYS A 41 -10.39 -15.53 0.97
CA LYS A 41 -10.87 -16.47 1.99
C LYS A 41 -9.70 -17.28 2.54
N GLY A 42 -9.52 -17.27 3.86
CA GLY A 42 -8.47 -18.01 4.56
C GLY A 42 -7.27 -17.18 5.05
N ARG A 43 -7.22 -15.85 4.83
CA ARG A 43 -6.25 -14.97 5.51
C ARG A 43 -6.94 -13.94 6.41
N PRO A 44 -7.15 -14.24 7.71
CA PRO A 44 -7.69 -13.27 8.65
C PRO A 44 -6.74 -12.08 8.95
N TRP A 45 -5.48 -12.14 8.48
CA TRP A 45 -4.43 -11.15 8.77
C TRP A 45 -3.88 -10.48 7.51
N SER A 46 -4.70 -10.26 6.48
CA SER A 46 -4.22 -9.53 5.29
C SER A 46 -3.93 -8.07 5.65
N LEU A 47 -2.70 -7.62 5.38
CA LEU A 47 -2.33 -6.22 5.47
C LEU A 47 -3.28 -5.34 4.62
N PRO A 48 -3.52 -4.09 5.01
CA PRO A 48 -4.22 -3.11 4.17
C PRO A 48 -3.62 -3.06 2.76
N LEU A 49 -4.43 -2.79 1.73
CA LEU A 49 -3.95 -2.76 0.35
C LEU A 49 -2.79 -1.78 0.17
N GLU A 50 -2.82 -0.67 0.89
CA GLU A 50 -1.86 0.41 0.82
C GLU A 50 -0.50 -0.03 1.36
N ASP A 51 -0.48 -0.69 2.51
CA ASP A 51 0.73 -1.24 3.09
C ASP A 51 1.28 -2.39 2.24
N ARG A 52 0.40 -3.21 1.65
CA ARG A 52 0.82 -4.25 0.68
C ARG A 52 1.47 -3.63 -0.56
N ALA A 53 0.86 -2.60 -1.12
CA ALA A 53 1.37 -1.92 -2.31
C ALA A 53 2.71 -1.21 -2.02
N LEU A 54 2.86 -0.62 -0.82
CA LEU A 54 4.12 -0.02 -0.38
C LEU A 54 5.20 -1.08 -0.17
N LEU A 55 4.86 -2.24 0.42
CA LEU A 55 5.79 -3.33 0.67
C LEU A 55 6.30 -4.00 -0.62
N VAL A 56 5.43 -4.15 -1.63
CA VAL A 56 5.85 -4.67 -2.95
C VAL A 56 6.77 -3.71 -3.70
N ALA A 57 6.66 -2.41 -3.42
CA ALA A 57 7.47 -1.40 -4.10
C ALA A 57 8.85 -1.19 -3.45
N ALA A 58 8.97 -1.43 -2.14
CA ALA A 58 10.21 -1.36 -1.36
C ALA A 58 11.21 -2.47 -1.75
#